data_AF-A0A423SZD1-F1
#
_entry.id   AF-A0A423SZD1-F1
#
_cell.length_a   1.000
_cell.length_b   1.000
_cell.length_c   1.000
_cell.angle_alpha   90.00
_cell.angle_beta   90.00
_cell.angle_gamma   90.00
#
_symmetry.space_group_name_H-M   'P 1'
#
loop_
_entity.id
_entity.type
_entity.pdbx_description
1 polymer ?
#
loop_
_entity_poly.entity_id
_entity_poly.type
_entity_poly.pdbx_seq_one_letter_code
_entity_poly.pdbx_strand_id
1 'polypeptide(L)'
;MVSTCHSWMQWIWNRLCGNTPARPRLTPFRREKLLYEFNTFLDENQDGVLEECDLKLAVERLCRRYSWAPDDPRALRAKALMRDLWLSLRLHVDEDQDEKVTRAEWLSLWADVQRVSERTRLTHSKESPTIPSWMREYFHYKFLLFDVAGDGVLDEEEFVYVMAQHGAVEGVAKKSWFLMTQGRRLLRQDSFERLCEEFFLSDQPTDPGTFLAARLYFLPGEQRTGGP
;
A
#
# COMPACT_ATOMS: atom_id res chain seq x y z
N MET A 1 6.71 -26.89 2.01
CA MET A 1 5.89 -25.67 2.03
C MET A 1 5.88 -24.93 3.39
N VAL A 2 6.85 -25.14 4.29
CA VAL A 2 6.82 -24.58 5.68
C VAL A 2 7.94 -23.55 5.95
N SER A 3 8.79 -23.22 4.97
CA SER A 3 10.05 -22.48 5.19
C SER A 3 9.88 -20.95 5.26
N THR A 4 8.93 -20.36 4.53
CA THR A 4 8.83 -18.89 4.33
C THR A 4 8.24 -18.14 5.52
N CYS A 5 7.38 -18.78 6.31
CA CYS A 5 6.82 -18.24 7.55
C CYS A 5 7.90 -18.12 8.63
N HIS A 6 8.91 -19.01 8.60
CA HIS A 6 10.01 -19.04 9.56
C HIS A 6 10.91 -17.81 9.45
N SER A 7 11.22 -17.31 8.25
CA SER A 7 12.13 -16.16 8.08
C SER A 7 11.55 -14.86 8.63
N TRP A 8 10.26 -14.61 8.37
CA TRP A 8 9.53 -13.45 8.89
C TRP A 8 9.27 -13.54 10.40
N MET A 9 8.88 -14.72 10.91
CA MET A 9 8.70 -14.94 12.35
C MET A 9 10.02 -14.85 13.12
N GLN A 10 11.12 -15.39 12.57
CA GLN A 10 12.46 -15.27 13.15
C GLN A 10 12.94 -13.81 13.15
N TRP A 11 12.56 -13.01 12.15
CA TRP A 11 12.87 -11.59 12.13
C TRP A 11 12.08 -10.82 13.20
N ILE A 12 10.76 -11.06 13.33
CA ILE A 12 9.94 -10.48 14.42
C ILE A 12 10.55 -10.84 15.77
N TRP A 13 10.95 -12.10 15.96
CA TRP A 13 11.62 -12.57 17.17
C TRP A 13 12.94 -11.85 17.44
N ASN A 14 13.81 -11.71 16.42
CA ASN A 14 15.10 -11.01 16.58
C ASN A 14 14.94 -9.50 16.85
N ARG A 15 13.88 -8.88 16.31
CA ARG A 15 13.52 -7.48 16.60
C ARG A 15 13.07 -7.31 18.04
N LEU A 16 12.20 -8.20 18.53
CA LEU A 16 11.78 -8.25 19.94
C LEU A 16 12.96 -8.52 20.90
N CYS A 17 13.96 -9.29 20.46
CA CYS A 17 15.17 -9.58 21.24
C CYS A 17 16.28 -8.53 21.10
N GLY A 18 16.07 -7.41 20.40
CA GLY A 18 17.03 -6.30 20.31
C GLY A 18 18.32 -6.59 19.52
N ASN A 19 18.38 -7.66 18.73
CA ASN A 19 19.60 -8.12 18.07
C ASN A 19 19.54 -7.91 16.55
N THR A 20 19.21 -6.68 16.13
CA THR A 20 18.95 -6.35 14.71
C THR A 20 20.07 -5.48 14.13
N PRO A 21 20.76 -5.88 13.05
CA PRO A 21 21.72 -5.02 12.36
C PRO A 21 21.03 -3.79 11.75
N ALA A 22 21.82 -2.74 11.50
CA ALA A 22 21.33 -1.45 10.97
C ALA A 22 20.41 -1.61 9.76
N ARG A 23 19.33 -0.82 9.70
CA ARG A 23 18.37 -0.89 8.58
C ARG A 23 19.00 -0.31 7.30
N PRO A 24 18.79 -0.95 6.13
CA PRO A 24 19.23 -0.36 4.87
C PRO A 24 18.48 0.95 4.64
N ARG A 25 19.13 1.90 3.99
CA ARG A 25 18.50 3.16 3.63
C ARG A 25 17.65 2.96 2.37
N LEU A 26 16.36 3.26 2.47
CA LEU A 26 15.49 3.36 1.30
C LEU A 26 16.03 4.41 0.33
N THR A 27 15.89 4.17 -0.98
CA THR A 27 16.20 5.20 -1.97
C THR A 27 15.26 6.40 -1.78
N PRO A 28 15.67 7.63 -2.16
CA PRO A 28 14.78 8.79 -2.12
C PRO A 28 13.49 8.54 -2.89
N PHE A 29 13.57 7.93 -4.07
CA PHE A 29 12.43 7.63 -4.92
C PHE A 29 11.42 6.68 -4.25
N ARG A 30 11.89 5.55 -3.70
CA ARG A 30 10.98 4.62 -3.02
C ARG A 30 10.40 5.21 -1.74
N ARG A 31 11.19 5.99 -0.99
CA ARG A 31 10.69 6.73 0.18
C ARG A 31 9.52 7.66 -0.19
N GLU A 32 9.62 8.41 -1.28
CA GLU A 32 8.55 9.30 -1.74
C GLU A 32 7.28 8.53 -2.12
N LYS A 33 7.40 7.39 -2.81
CA LYS A 33 6.25 6.51 -3.12
C LYS A 33 5.53 6.02 -1.86
N LEU A 34 6.30 5.56 -0.89
CA LEU A 34 5.78 5.02 0.37
C LEU A 34 5.08 6.08 1.22
N LEU A 35 5.63 7.30 1.26
CA LEU A 35 5.01 8.42 1.96
C LEU A 35 3.78 8.94 1.22
N TYR A 36 3.79 8.95 -0.11
CA TYR A 36 2.61 9.30 -0.89
C TYR A 36 1.45 8.36 -0.58
N GLU A 37 1.70 7.05 -0.54
CA GLU A 37 0.68 6.06 -0.19
C GLU A 37 0.11 6.32 1.20
N PHE A 38 1.00 6.47 2.19
CA PHE A 38 0.63 6.74 3.57
C PHE A 38 -0.29 7.96 3.68
N ASN A 39 0.16 9.10 3.14
CA ASN A 39 -0.55 10.38 3.29
C ASN A 39 -1.83 10.48 2.44
N THR A 40 -1.96 9.65 1.41
CA THR A 40 -3.06 9.78 0.43
C THR A 40 -4.15 8.76 0.66
N PHE A 41 -3.81 7.53 1.05
CA PHE A 41 -4.77 6.42 1.13
C PHE A 41 -4.92 5.78 2.50
N LEU A 42 -3.99 6.03 3.43
CA LEU A 42 -4.04 5.43 4.77
C LEU A 42 -4.44 6.48 5.81
N ASP A 43 -3.76 7.62 5.84
CA ASP A 43 -4.02 8.76 6.73
C ASP A 43 -5.25 9.54 6.24
N GLU A 44 -6.44 9.01 6.54
CA GLU A 44 -7.74 9.50 6.06
C GLU A 44 -8.15 10.83 6.71
N ASN A 45 -7.67 11.07 7.94
CA ASN A 45 -7.93 12.29 8.70
C ASN A 45 -6.84 13.38 8.52
N GLN A 46 -5.70 13.02 7.91
CA GLN A 46 -4.54 13.88 7.62
C GLN A 46 -3.81 14.44 8.85
N ASP A 47 -3.82 13.72 9.97
CA ASP A 47 -3.11 14.11 11.19
C ASP A 47 -1.63 13.69 11.21
N GLY A 48 -1.20 12.90 10.21
CA GLY A 48 0.18 12.46 10.02
C GLY A 48 0.56 11.18 10.75
N VAL A 49 -0.38 10.54 11.45
CA VAL A 49 -0.27 9.20 12.01
C VAL A 49 -1.38 8.32 11.44
N LEU A 50 -1.26 7.01 11.63
CA LEU A 50 -2.29 6.06 11.24
C LEU A 50 -2.84 5.37 12.47
N GLU A 51 -4.14 5.48 12.68
CA GLU A 51 -4.87 4.90 13.80
C GLU A 51 -6.03 4.01 13.31
N GLU A 52 -6.67 3.29 14.24
CA GLU A 52 -7.89 2.54 13.92
C GLU A 52 -9.01 3.44 13.35
N CYS A 53 -9.02 4.73 13.74
CA CYS A 53 -10.04 5.68 13.29
C CYS A 53 -9.97 5.95 11.78
N ASP A 54 -8.77 5.99 11.19
CA ASP A 54 -8.59 6.17 9.76
C ASP A 54 -9.20 5.01 8.97
N LEU A 55 -8.96 3.78 9.42
CA LEU A 55 -9.48 2.58 8.77
C LEU A 55 -11.01 2.50 8.89
N LYS A 56 -11.58 2.92 10.03
CA LYS A 56 -13.03 3.08 10.18
C LYS A 56 -13.58 4.13 9.21
N LEU A 57 -12.93 5.29 9.10
CA LEU A 57 -13.30 6.34 8.15
C LEU A 57 -13.23 5.87 6.70
N ALA A 58 -12.21 5.09 6.33
CA ALA A 58 -12.04 4.53 5.00
C ALA A 58 -13.22 3.61 4.63
N VAL A 59 -13.61 2.70 5.52
CA VAL A 59 -14.78 1.82 5.31
C VAL A 59 -16.07 2.62 5.25
N GLU A 60 -16.24 3.61 6.12
CA GLU A 60 -17.43 4.47 6.07
C GLU A 60 -17.54 5.21 4.75
N ARG A 61 -16.43 5.78 4.24
CA ARG A 61 -16.37 6.44 2.93
C ARG A 61 -16.70 5.46 1.81
N LEU A 62 -16.18 4.24 1.87
CA LEU A 62 -16.46 3.17 0.90
C LEU A 62 -17.95 2.79 0.91
N CYS A 63 -18.54 2.56 2.09
CA CYS A 63 -19.94 2.20 2.22
C CYS A 63 -20.87 3.32 1.75
N ARG A 64 -20.58 4.58 2.13
CA ARG A 64 -21.34 5.75 1.66
C ARG A 64 -21.25 5.89 0.13
N ARG A 65 -20.06 5.70 -0.45
CA ARG A 65 -19.83 5.80 -1.90
C ARG A 65 -20.69 4.82 -2.68
N TYR A 66 -20.74 3.56 -2.25
CA TYR A 66 -21.49 2.53 -2.95
C TYR A 66 -22.92 2.34 -2.43
N SER A 67 -23.37 3.22 -1.53
CA SER A 67 -24.67 3.11 -0.86
C SER A 67 -24.90 1.73 -0.23
N TRP A 68 -23.83 1.12 0.30
CA TRP A 68 -23.91 -0.16 0.99
C TRP A 68 -24.56 0.04 2.35
N ALA A 69 -25.61 -0.75 2.62
CA ALA A 69 -26.20 -0.81 3.95
C ALA A 69 -25.20 -1.41 4.96
N PRO A 70 -25.31 -1.11 6.27
CA PRO A 70 -24.38 -1.61 7.28
C PRO A 70 -24.27 -3.15 7.36
N ASP A 71 -25.33 -3.85 6.97
CA ASP A 71 -25.48 -5.31 6.90
C ASP A 71 -25.21 -5.88 5.50
N ASP A 72 -24.87 -5.04 4.51
CA ASP A 72 -24.47 -5.50 3.18
C ASP A 72 -23.24 -6.42 3.31
N PRO A 73 -23.26 -7.63 2.71
CA PRO A 73 -22.12 -8.54 2.77
C PRO A 73 -20.79 -7.93 2.32
N ARG A 74 -20.80 -6.96 1.38
CA ARG A 74 -19.61 -6.23 0.93
C ARG A 74 -19.09 -5.28 2.01
N ALA A 75 -19.98 -4.54 2.67
CA ALA A 75 -19.63 -3.68 3.79
C ALA A 75 -19.03 -4.48 4.95
N LEU A 76 -19.63 -5.63 5.29
CA LEU A 76 -19.12 -6.52 6.34
C LEU A 76 -17.72 -7.08 5.99
N ARG A 77 -17.50 -7.49 4.73
CA ARG A 77 -16.18 -7.92 4.27
C ARG A 77 -15.15 -6.80 4.32
N ALA A 78 -15.49 -5.59 3.89
CA ALA A 78 -14.59 -4.43 3.95
C ALA A 78 -14.21 -4.08 5.40
N LYS A 79 -15.19 -4.09 6.32
CA LYS A 79 -14.95 -3.90 7.78
C LYS A 79 -13.98 -4.95 8.33
N ALA A 80 -14.18 -6.22 7.99
CA ALA A 80 -13.32 -7.31 8.45
C ALA A 80 -11.89 -7.15 7.90
N LEU A 81 -11.74 -6.87 6.60
CA LEU A 81 -10.44 -6.64 5.97
C LEU A 81 -9.68 -5.46 6.59
N MET A 82 -10.37 -4.33 6.85
CA MET A 82 -9.73 -3.17 7.48
C MET A 82 -9.36 -3.42 8.93
N ARG A 83 -10.18 -4.15 9.69
CA ARG A 83 -9.80 -4.59 11.04
C ARG A 83 -8.55 -5.48 11.01
N ASP A 84 -8.51 -6.46 10.10
CA ASP A 84 -7.41 -7.41 10.02
C ASP A 84 -6.11 -6.72 9.54
N LEU A 85 -6.25 -5.74 8.64
CA LEU A 85 -5.17 -4.81 8.28
C LEU A 85 -4.66 -4.01 9.48
N TRP A 86 -5.55 -3.42 10.29
CA TRP A 86 -5.17 -2.67 11.49
C TRP A 86 -4.37 -3.54 12.47
N LEU A 87 -4.88 -4.74 12.76
CA LEU A 87 -4.21 -5.67 13.66
C LEU A 87 -2.83 -6.06 13.13
N SER A 88 -2.70 -6.23 11.81
CA SER A 88 -1.42 -6.53 11.18
C SER A 88 -0.44 -5.35 11.22
N LEU A 89 -0.93 -4.13 11.01
CA LEU A 89 -0.12 -2.91 11.13
C LEU A 89 0.40 -2.75 12.56
N ARG A 90 -0.45 -2.94 13.56
CA ARG A 90 -0.03 -2.93 14.97
C ARG A 90 0.99 -4.03 15.29
N LEU A 91 0.81 -5.23 14.74
CA LEU A 91 1.72 -6.34 15.03
C LEU A 91 3.11 -6.15 14.40
N HIS A 92 3.17 -5.51 13.22
CA HIS A 92 4.38 -5.49 12.40
C HIS A 92 5.06 -4.12 12.30
N VAL A 93 4.34 -3.03 12.55
CA VAL A 93 4.80 -1.66 12.23
C VAL A 93 4.90 -0.80 13.48
N ASP A 94 3.88 -0.81 14.34
CA ASP A 94 3.83 -0.12 15.64
C ASP A 94 4.95 -0.65 16.55
N GLU A 95 6.06 0.11 16.62
CA GLU A 95 7.30 -0.31 17.29
C GLU A 95 7.26 -0.06 18.79
N ASP A 96 6.63 1.05 19.20
CA ASP A 96 6.55 1.48 20.58
C ASP A 96 5.24 1.10 21.27
N GLN A 97 4.33 0.45 20.55
CA GLN A 97 3.06 -0.09 21.02
C GLN A 97 2.13 1.00 21.55
N ASP A 98 2.19 2.20 20.96
CA ASP A 98 1.35 3.35 21.32
C ASP A 98 -0.04 3.34 20.63
N GLU A 99 -0.32 2.28 19.87
CA GLU A 99 -1.51 2.10 19.03
C GLU A 99 -1.61 3.09 17.87
N LYS A 100 -0.48 3.65 17.44
CA LYS A 100 -0.37 4.52 16.28
C LYS A 100 0.73 3.98 15.37
N VAL A 101 0.64 4.33 14.09
CA VAL A 101 1.72 4.07 13.14
C VAL A 101 2.16 5.39 12.54
N THR A 102 3.35 5.83 12.90
CA THR A 102 3.97 7.03 12.37
C THR A 102 4.55 6.78 10.97
N ARG A 103 4.77 7.86 10.21
CA ARG A 103 5.54 7.80 8.94
C ARG A 103 6.93 7.20 9.13
N ALA A 104 7.56 7.39 10.29
CA ALA A 104 8.88 6.86 10.56
C ALA A 104 8.83 5.33 10.67
N GLU A 105 7.89 4.79 11.44
CA GLU A 105 7.67 3.36 11.61
C GLU A 105 7.25 2.68 10.31
N TRP A 106 6.38 3.33 9.54
CA TRP A 106 6.02 2.90 8.19
C TRP A 106 7.25 2.70 7.29
N LEU A 107 8.12 3.71 7.21
CA LEU A 107 9.34 3.61 6.40
C LEU A 107 10.34 2.59 6.97
N SER A 108 10.38 2.47 8.30
CA SER A 108 11.17 1.51 9.05
C SER A 108 10.82 0.06 8.65
N LEU A 109 9.53 -0.28 8.62
CA LEU A 109 9.03 -1.55 8.10
C LEU A 109 9.54 -1.83 6.68
N TRP A 110 9.43 -0.84 5.78
CA TRP A 110 9.84 -1.02 4.39
C TRP A 110 11.35 -1.18 4.22
N ALA A 111 12.15 -0.56 5.08
CA ALA A 111 13.58 -0.81 5.14
C ALA A 111 13.87 -2.26 5.56
N ASP A 112 13.02 -2.85 6.42
CA ASP A 112 13.16 -4.26 6.81
C ASP A 112 12.81 -5.21 5.67
N VAL A 113 11.72 -4.93 4.93
CA VAL A 113 11.33 -5.67 3.73
C VAL A 113 12.48 -5.67 2.70
N GLN A 114 13.11 -4.51 2.47
CA GLN A 114 14.28 -4.42 1.58
C GLN A 114 15.42 -5.32 2.07
N ARG A 115 15.75 -5.28 3.37
CA ARG A 115 16.84 -6.09 3.94
C ARG A 115 16.61 -7.58 3.73
N VAL A 116 15.39 -8.06 3.99
CA VAL A 116 15.02 -9.46 3.78
C VAL A 116 15.17 -9.81 2.31
N SER A 117 14.67 -8.95 1.42
CA SER A 117 14.75 -9.12 -0.04
C SER A 117 16.20 -9.22 -0.55
N GLU A 118 17.09 -8.34 -0.09
CA GLU A 118 18.51 -8.34 -0.43
C GLU A 118 19.21 -9.59 0.10
N ARG A 119 18.92 -10.01 1.34
CA ARG A 119 19.50 -11.22 1.93
C ARG A 119 19.12 -12.47 1.15
N THR A 120 17.85 -12.60 0.77
CA THR A 120 17.35 -13.73 0.00
C THR A 120 18.00 -13.81 -1.38
N ARG A 121 18.20 -12.66 -2.04
CA ARG A 121 18.92 -12.58 -3.31
C ARG A 121 20.39 -13.02 -3.18
N LEU A 122 21.07 -12.65 -2.10
CA LEU A 122 22.47 -13.03 -1.86
C LEU A 122 22.62 -14.53 -1.58
N THR A 123 21.68 -15.14 -0.87
CA THR A 123 21.76 -16.56 -0.50
C THR A 123 21.35 -17.51 -1.62
N HIS A 124 21.00 -17.00 -2.82
CA HIS A 124 20.46 -17.80 -3.94
C HIS A 124 19.28 -18.69 -3.52
N SER A 125 18.61 -18.32 -2.43
CA SER A 125 17.37 -18.92 -2.01
C SER A 125 16.35 -18.71 -3.13
N LYS A 126 15.65 -19.77 -3.54
CA LYS A 126 14.54 -19.67 -4.52
C LYS A 126 13.33 -18.89 -3.97
N GLU A 127 13.39 -18.42 -2.74
CA GLU A 127 12.34 -17.59 -2.17
C GLU A 127 12.37 -16.22 -2.87
N SER A 128 11.27 -15.85 -3.54
CA SER A 128 11.10 -14.48 -4.02
C SER A 128 11.06 -13.51 -2.84
N PRO A 129 11.51 -12.25 -2.99
CA PRO A 129 11.26 -11.23 -1.97
C PRO A 129 9.77 -11.24 -1.64
N THR A 130 9.45 -11.70 -0.42
CA THR A 130 8.07 -12.01 -0.07
C THR A 130 7.51 -10.79 0.62
N ILE A 131 6.62 -10.08 -0.07
CA ILE A 131 5.77 -9.07 0.56
C ILE A 131 5.05 -9.70 1.76
N PRO A 132 4.94 -9.00 2.91
CA PRO A 132 4.19 -9.48 4.07
C PRO A 132 2.79 -9.96 3.68
N SER A 133 2.25 -11.00 4.34
CA SER A 133 0.91 -11.51 4.00
C SER A 133 -0.19 -10.43 4.10
N TRP A 134 -0.13 -9.59 5.13
CA TRP A 134 -1.09 -8.51 5.35
C TRP A 134 -1.08 -7.44 4.24
N MET A 135 0.05 -7.27 3.54
CA MET A 135 0.12 -6.37 2.39
C MET A 135 -0.69 -6.92 1.20
N ARG A 136 -0.83 -8.24 1.06
CA ARG A 136 -1.74 -8.80 0.04
C ARG A 136 -3.19 -8.48 0.36
N GLU A 137 -3.57 -8.54 1.64
CA GLU A 137 -4.90 -8.14 2.10
C GLU A 137 -5.14 -6.65 1.84
N TYR A 138 -4.12 -5.81 2.05
CA TYR A 138 -4.17 -4.40 1.67
C TYR A 138 -4.33 -4.17 0.16
N PHE A 139 -3.60 -4.91 -0.69
CA PHE A 139 -3.74 -4.80 -2.14
C PHE A 139 -5.11 -5.23 -2.62
N HIS A 140 -5.67 -6.29 -2.02
CA HIS A 140 -7.04 -6.70 -2.28
C HIS A 140 -8.04 -5.60 -1.89
N TYR A 141 -7.85 -4.97 -0.73
CA TYR A 141 -8.66 -3.82 -0.33
C TYR A 141 -8.54 -2.66 -1.32
N LYS A 142 -7.32 -2.29 -1.74
CA LYS A 142 -7.12 -1.26 -2.78
C LYS A 142 -7.88 -1.64 -4.05
N PHE A 143 -7.83 -2.89 -4.49
CA PHE A 143 -8.61 -3.30 -5.66
C PHE A 143 -10.11 -3.00 -5.48
N LEU A 144 -10.70 -3.36 -4.33
CA LEU A 144 -12.11 -3.06 -4.03
C LEU A 144 -12.41 -1.55 -3.90
N LEU A 145 -11.43 -0.75 -3.50
CA LEU A 145 -11.55 0.71 -3.47
C LEU A 145 -11.66 1.28 -4.89
N PHE A 146 -10.93 0.69 -5.83
CA PHE A 146 -10.88 1.09 -7.23
C PHE A 146 -12.00 0.49 -8.08
N ASP A 147 -12.46 -0.73 -7.79
CA ASP A 147 -13.53 -1.43 -8.53
C ASP A 147 -14.90 -0.86 -8.11
N VAL A 148 -15.23 0.27 -8.73
CA VAL A 148 -16.42 1.06 -8.40
C VAL A 148 -17.69 0.40 -8.93
N ALA A 149 -17.59 -0.24 -10.10
CA ALA A 149 -18.68 -1.02 -10.67
C ALA A 149 -18.93 -2.32 -9.89
N GLY A 150 -17.91 -2.86 -9.23
CA GLY A 150 -17.97 -4.14 -8.51
C GLY A 150 -18.03 -5.33 -9.47
N ASP A 151 -17.47 -5.21 -10.66
CA ASP A 151 -17.52 -6.24 -11.71
C ASP A 151 -16.27 -7.14 -11.73
N GLY A 152 -15.31 -6.88 -10.83
CA GLY A 152 -14.09 -7.66 -10.69
C GLY A 152 -13.02 -7.33 -11.72
N VAL A 153 -13.16 -6.23 -12.46
CA VAL A 153 -12.10 -5.63 -13.28
C VAL A 153 -11.99 -4.14 -12.95
N LEU A 154 -10.84 -3.55 -13.30
CA LEU A 154 -10.65 -2.10 -13.25
C LEU A 154 -10.54 -1.54 -14.66
N ASP A 155 -11.22 -0.43 -14.93
CA ASP A 155 -11.07 0.35 -16.14
C ASP A 155 -10.43 1.74 -15.90
N GLU A 156 -10.26 2.51 -16.98
CA GLU A 156 -9.64 3.83 -16.93
C GLU A 156 -10.50 4.81 -16.13
N GLU A 157 -11.81 4.77 -16.36
CA GLU A 157 -12.79 5.67 -15.76
C GLU A 157 -12.81 5.50 -14.24
N GLU A 158 -12.78 4.27 -13.74
CA GLU A 158 -12.71 3.93 -12.33
C GLU A 158 -11.41 4.41 -11.68
N PHE A 159 -10.27 4.13 -12.32
CA PHE A 159 -8.97 4.59 -11.85
C PHE A 159 -8.91 6.11 -11.77
N VAL A 160 -9.30 6.79 -12.84
CA VAL A 160 -9.28 8.26 -12.91
C VAL A 160 -10.23 8.86 -11.88
N TYR A 161 -11.43 8.29 -11.73
CA TYR A 161 -12.40 8.74 -10.74
C TYR A 161 -11.84 8.67 -9.32
N VAL A 162 -11.33 7.51 -8.91
CA VAL A 162 -10.78 7.33 -7.55
C VAL A 162 -9.57 8.23 -7.34
N MET A 163 -8.68 8.35 -8.32
CA MET A 163 -7.50 9.21 -8.18
C MET A 163 -7.85 10.70 -8.11
N ALA A 164 -8.87 11.15 -8.84
CA ALA A 164 -9.38 12.51 -8.76
C ALA A 164 -9.92 12.84 -7.35
N GLN A 165 -10.60 11.89 -6.69
CA GLN A 165 -11.04 12.06 -5.29
C GLN A 165 -9.86 12.27 -4.32
N HIS A 166 -8.68 11.75 -4.67
CA HIS A 166 -7.45 11.91 -3.90
C HIS A 166 -6.55 13.06 -4.42
N GLY A 167 -7.14 13.96 -5.21
CA GLY A 167 -6.53 15.19 -5.68
C GLY A 167 -5.64 15.04 -6.92
N ALA A 168 -5.72 13.93 -7.65
CA ALA A 168 -5.02 13.80 -8.92
C ALA A 168 -5.68 14.62 -10.02
N VAL A 169 -4.87 15.21 -10.89
CA VAL A 169 -5.37 15.89 -12.11
C VAL A 169 -5.81 14.82 -13.12
N GLU A 170 -7.04 14.93 -13.63
CA GLU A 170 -7.65 13.93 -14.52
C GLU A 170 -6.75 13.55 -15.71
N GLY A 171 -6.21 14.54 -16.43
CA GLY A 171 -5.32 14.30 -17.57
C GLY A 171 -4.00 13.63 -17.20
N VAL A 172 -3.54 13.75 -15.95
CA VAL A 172 -2.37 13.02 -15.43
C VAL A 172 -2.79 11.59 -15.09
N ALA A 173 -3.93 11.40 -14.43
CA ALA A 173 -4.46 10.07 -14.11
C ALA A 173 -4.68 9.21 -15.36
N LYS A 174 -5.25 9.77 -16.43
CA LYS A 174 -5.42 9.05 -17.72
C LYS A 174 -4.10 8.62 -18.34
N LYS A 175 -3.08 9.50 -18.32
CA LYS A 175 -1.74 9.17 -18.82
C LYS A 175 -1.08 8.10 -17.96
N SER A 176 -1.20 8.21 -16.64
CA SER A 176 -0.70 7.21 -15.70
C SER A 176 -1.38 5.86 -15.90
N TRP A 177 -2.70 5.82 -16.12
CA TRP A 177 -3.42 4.60 -16.48
C TRP A 177 -2.80 3.95 -17.72
N PHE A 178 -2.67 4.70 -18.82
CA PHE A 178 -2.09 4.18 -20.05
C PHE A 178 -0.68 3.59 -19.86
N LEU A 179 0.17 4.27 -19.09
CA LEU A 179 1.55 3.82 -18.80
C LEU A 179 1.55 2.60 -17.87
N MET A 180 0.71 2.59 -16.84
CA MET A 180 0.54 1.49 -15.88
C MET A 180 0.02 0.21 -16.56
N THR A 181 -0.99 0.34 -17.42
CA THR A 181 -1.63 -0.79 -18.09
C THR A 181 -0.94 -1.20 -19.39
N GLN A 182 0.04 -0.41 -19.84
CA GLN A 182 0.72 -0.57 -21.13
C GLN A 182 -0.30 -0.63 -22.29
N GLY A 183 -1.32 0.22 -22.22
CA GLY A 183 -2.39 0.32 -23.21
C GLY A 183 -3.52 -0.72 -23.09
N ARG A 184 -3.53 -1.56 -22.04
CA ARG A 184 -4.68 -2.44 -21.78
C ARG A 184 -5.86 -1.62 -21.28
N ARG A 185 -7.06 -1.99 -21.71
CA ARG A 185 -8.31 -1.33 -21.31
C ARG A 185 -8.81 -1.76 -19.94
N LEU A 186 -8.49 -2.98 -19.51
CA LEU A 186 -8.97 -3.58 -18.27
C LEU A 186 -7.82 -4.20 -17.49
N LEU A 187 -7.87 -4.10 -16.17
CA LEU A 187 -7.00 -4.82 -15.24
C LEU A 187 -7.82 -5.79 -14.39
N ARG A 188 -7.38 -7.04 -14.30
CA ARG A 188 -7.89 -7.99 -13.31
C ARG A 188 -7.17 -7.82 -11.98
N GLN A 189 -7.81 -8.28 -10.90
CA GLN A 189 -7.27 -8.22 -9.54
C GLN A 189 -5.81 -8.70 -9.45
N ASP A 190 -5.49 -9.87 -9.99
CA ASP A 190 -4.13 -10.44 -9.93
C ASP A 190 -3.06 -9.54 -10.60
N SER A 191 -3.46 -8.82 -11.64
CA SER A 191 -2.59 -7.90 -12.37
C SER A 191 -2.42 -6.59 -11.61
N PHE A 192 -3.49 -6.10 -10.99
CA PHE A 192 -3.45 -4.93 -10.12
C PHE A 192 -2.59 -5.16 -8.87
N GLU A 193 -2.72 -6.32 -8.22
CA GLU A 193 -1.91 -6.68 -7.06
C GLU A 193 -0.41 -6.75 -7.40
N ARG A 194 -0.04 -7.26 -8.59
CA ARG A 194 1.35 -7.22 -9.09
C ARG A 194 1.86 -5.79 -9.30
N LEU A 195 1.02 -4.89 -9.81
CA LEU A 195 1.37 -3.48 -9.97
C LEU A 195 1.56 -2.79 -8.61
N CYS A 196 0.73 -3.13 -7.63
CA CYS A 196 0.92 -2.68 -6.26
C CYS A 196 2.26 -3.17 -5.72
N GLU A 197 2.56 -4.47 -5.81
CA GLU A 197 3.85 -5.03 -5.40
C GLU A 197 5.03 -4.29 -6.03
N GLU A 198 5.00 -4.04 -7.34
CA GLU A 198 6.02 -3.27 -8.04
C GLU A 198 6.10 -1.81 -7.56
N PHE A 199 4.96 -1.17 -7.27
CA PHE A 199 4.91 0.18 -6.69
C PHE A 199 5.67 0.26 -5.36
N PHE A 200 5.48 -0.70 -4.45
CA PHE A 200 6.11 -0.68 -3.13
C PHE A 200 7.57 -1.10 -3.13
N LEU A 201 7.96 -2.03 -4.02
CA LEU A 201 9.30 -2.63 -4.01
C LEU A 201 10.29 -1.97 -4.98
N SER A 202 9.82 -1.53 -6.14
CA SER A 202 10.72 -1.08 -7.20
C SER A 202 11.36 0.27 -6.91
N ASP A 203 12.64 0.40 -7.28
CA ASP A 203 13.38 1.66 -7.30
C ASP A 203 13.43 2.29 -8.71
N GLN A 204 12.78 1.68 -9.72
CA GLN A 204 12.80 2.15 -11.10
C GLN A 204 11.62 3.09 -11.40
N PRO A 205 11.86 4.35 -11.82
CA PRO A 205 10.79 5.30 -12.12
C PRO A 205 9.93 4.93 -13.33
N THR A 206 10.43 4.06 -14.21
CA THR A 206 9.78 3.68 -15.46
C THR A 206 8.94 2.41 -15.35
N ASP A 207 9.00 1.72 -14.20
CA ASP A 207 8.23 0.51 -13.99
C ASP A 207 6.73 0.81 -13.97
N PRO A 208 5.88 0.00 -14.62
CA PRO A 208 4.44 0.24 -14.73
C PRO A 208 3.74 0.55 -13.40
N GLY A 209 4.09 -0.15 -12.33
CA GLY A 209 3.55 0.02 -10.98
C GLY A 209 3.78 1.41 -10.41
N THR A 210 4.84 2.13 -10.81
CA THR A 210 5.09 3.52 -10.37
C THR A 210 3.92 4.45 -10.68
N PHE A 211 3.21 4.20 -11.78
CA PHE A 211 2.10 5.05 -12.22
C PHE A 211 0.79 4.81 -11.46
N LEU A 212 0.74 3.83 -10.54
CA LEU A 212 -0.42 3.54 -9.69
C LEU A 212 -0.82 4.73 -8.80
N ALA A 213 0.11 5.63 -8.52
CA ALA A 213 -0.11 6.88 -7.79
C ALA A 213 -0.70 8.03 -8.64
N ALA A 214 -1.10 7.78 -9.90
CA ALA A 214 -1.53 8.81 -10.85
C ALA A 214 -0.55 10.00 -10.95
N ARG A 215 0.75 9.67 -10.92
CA ARG A 215 1.86 10.60 -11.02
C ARG A 215 2.80 10.17 -12.13
N LEU A 216 3.32 11.13 -12.88
CA LEU A 216 4.30 10.88 -13.95
C LEU A 216 5.74 10.98 -13.44
N TYR A 217 5.94 11.59 -12.29
CA TYR A 217 7.21 11.73 -11.63
C TYR A 217 6.99 11.83 -10.12
N PHE A 218 7.98 11.36 -9.36
CA PHE A 218 8.09 11.62 -7.93
C PHE A 218 9.25 12.59 -7.75
N LEU A 219 8.95 13.85 -7.43
CA LEU A 219 9.98 14.83 -7.09
C LEU A 219 10.35 14.67 -5.60
N PRO A 220 11.63 14.72 -5.23
CA PRO A 220 12.03 14.76 -3.83
C PRO A 220 11.43 16.01 -3.16
N GLY A 221 10.75 15.84 -2.03
CA GLY A 221 10.31 16.96 -1.19
C GLY A 221 9.05 17.69 -1.65
N GLU A 222 8.15 17.02 -2.35
CA GLU A 222 6.80 17.53 -2.63
C GLU A 222 5.96 17.53 -1.35
N GLN A 223 6.32 18.39 -0.39
CA GLN A 223 5.37 18.83 0.63
C GLN A 223 4.25 19.50 -0.15
N ARG A 224 3.07 18.86 -0.18
CA ARG A 224 1.83 19.52 -0.58
C ARG A 224 1.71 20.74 0.33
N THR A 225 2.09 21.90 -0.18
CA THR A 225 1.72 23.18 0.39
C THR A 225 0.20 23.13 0.49
N GLY A 226 -0.32 23.13 1.72
CA GLY A 226 -1.74 23.26 1.98
C GLY A 226 -2.28 24.40 1.11
N GLY A 227 -3.22 24.05 0.24
CA GLY A 227 -4.04 25.04 -0.44
C GLY A 227 -5.03 25.65 0.57
N PRO A 228 -5.45 26.90 0.33
CA PRO A 228 -6.07 27.80 1.31
C PRO A 228 -7.36 27.31 1.95
#